data_AF-A0A803N0L4-F1
#
_entry.id   AF-A0A803N0L4-F1
#
_cell.length_a   1.000
_cell.length_b   1.000
_cell.length_c   1.000
_cell.angle_alpha   90.00
_cell.angle_beta   90.00
_cell.angle_gamma   90.00
#
_symmetry.space_group_name_H-M   'P 1'
#
loop_
_entity.id
_entity.type
_entity.pdbx_description
1 polymer ?
#
loop_
_entity_poly.entity_id
_entity_poly.type
_entity_poly.pdbx_seq_one_letter_code
_entity_poly.pdbx_strand_id
1 'polypeptide(L)'
;MPSMIAQTPQKIDINPPKGTRDFPPEDMRLRSWLFQNFREVSHLFGFEEVDFPVLESEALFIRKAGEEIRDQLYCFEDRGNRRVALRPELTPSLARLVLQKGKSASLPLKWFAIGQCWRYERMTRGRRREHYQWNMDIIGVPEVMAEAELISAIVTFFKRLGITEADVGFKVSSRKV
;
A
#
# COMPACT_ATOMS: atom_id res chain seq x y z
N MET A 1 14.22 -45.23 -36.19
CA MET A 1 14.54 -43.81 -36.00
C MET A 1 13.26 -43.11 -35.53
N PRO A 2 13.14 -42.64 -34.28
CA PRO A 2 11.97 -41.89 -33.86
C PRO A 2 12.03 -40.49 -34.49
N SER A 3 10.96 -40.14 -35.20
CA SER A 3 10.71 -38.83 -35.80
C SER A 3 10.79 -37.74 -34.73
N MET A 4 11.72 -36.78 -34.89
CA MET A 4 11.69 -35.54 -34.12
C MET A 4 10.46 -34.74 -34.54
N ILE A 5 9.42 -34.77 -33.71
CA ILE A 5 8.30 -33.85 -33.84
C ILE A 5 8.87 -32.46 -33.51
N ALA A 6 9.00 -31.61 -34.53
CA ALA A 6 9.32 -30.21 -34.34
C ALA A 6 8.23 -29.60 -33.45
N GLN A 7 8.58 -29.24 -32.21
CA GLN A 7 7.67 -28.54 -31.32
C GLN A 7 7.37 -27.16 -31.94
N THR A 8 6.13 -26.95 -32.36
CA THR A 8 5.66 -25.64 -32.81
C THR A 8 5.87 -24.65 -31.66
N PRO A 9 6.56 -23.51 -31.87
CA PRO A 9 6.82 -22.57 -30.80
C PRO A 9 5.50 -22.12 -30.17
N GLN A 10 5.33 -22.40 -28.88
CA GLN A 10 4.14 -22.05 -28.14
C GLN A 10 4.04 -20.53 -28.07
N LYS A 11 2.94 -19.97 -28.58
CA LYS A 11 2.69 -18.52 -28.53
C LYS A 11 2.62 -18.09 -27.06
N ILE A 12 3.55 -17.23 -26.67
CA ILE A 12 3.63 -16.70 -25.30
C ILE A 12 2.46 -15.75 -25.06
N ASP A 13 1.76 -15.93 -23.94
CA ASP A 13 0.79 -14.93 -23.48
C ASP A 13 1.55 -13.70 -22.98
N ILE A 14 1.33 -12.57 -23.65
CA ILE A 14 2.00 -11.30 -23.38
C ILE A 14 1.20 -10.37 -22.47
N ASN A 15 0.00 -10.79 -22.05
CA ASN A 15 -0.80 -9.98 -21.16
C ASN A 15 -0.21 -9.98 -19.73
N PRO A 16 -0.34 -8.85 -18.99
CA PRO A 16 0.03 -8.85 -17.60
C PRO A 16 -0.86 -9.83 -16.81
N PRO A 17 -0.38 -10.35 -15.67
CA PRO A 17 -1.18 -11.21 -14.80
C PRO A 17 -2.54 -10.62 -14.50
N LYS A 18 -3.58 -11.46 -14.52
CA LYS A 18 -4.97 -11.01 -14.28
C LYS A 18 -5.06 -10.22 -12.98
N GLY A 19 -5.52 -8.97 -13.10
CA GLY A 19 -5.74 -8.03 -12.00
C GLY A 19 -4.56 -7.13 -11.65
N THR A 20 -3.47 -7.18 -12.43
CA THR A 20 -2.39 -6.19 -12.41
C THR A 20 -2.52 -5.20 -13.57
N ARG A 21 -1.69 -4.15 -13.57
CA ARG A 21 -1.72 -3.10 -14.58
C ARG A 21 -0.33 -2.79 -15.10
N ASP A 22 -0.25 -2.63 -16.42
CA ASP A 22 0.82 -1.85 -17.03
C ASP A 22 0.47 -0.37 -16.95
N PHE A 23 1.50 0.48 -16.96
CA PHE A 23 1.34 1.92 -16.99
C PHE A 23 2.14 2.45 -18.20
N PRO A 24 1.49 2.70 -19.35
CA PRO A 24 2.13 3.37 -20.47
C PRO A 24 2.48 4.83 -20.10
N PRO A 25 3.28 5.54 -20.92
CA PRO A 25 3.79 6.87 -20.59
C PRO A 25 2.71 7.88 -20.13
N GLU A 26 1.53 7.88 -20.73
CA GLU A 26 0.39 8.72 -20.37
C GLU A 26 -0.14 8.44 -18.96
N ASP A 27 -0.32 7.18 -18.61
CA ASP A 27 -0.77 6.77 -17.28
C ASP A 27 0.32 7.00 -16.23
N MET A 28 1.58 6.80 -16.62
CA MET A 28 2.73 7.10 -15.78
C MET A 28 2.86 8.58 -15.47
N ARG A 29 2.61 9.47 -16.43
CA ARG A 29 2.60 10.93 -16.19
C ARG A 29 1.54 11.30 -15.15
N LEU A 30 0.32 10.78 -15.29
CA LEU A 30 -0.75 11.02 -14.33
C LEU A 30 -0.42 10.47 -12.94
N ARG A 31 0.13 9.24 -12.87
CA ARG A 31 0.55 8.63 -11.59
C ARG A 31 1.64 9.44 -10.91
N SER A 32 2.67 9.86 -11.66
CA SER A 32 3.77 10.65 -11.14
C SER A 32 3.29 12.01 -10.63
N TRP A 33 2.40 12.69 -11.38
CA TRP A 33 1.76 13.93 -10.93
C TRP A 33 0.97 13.73 -9.62
N LEU A 34 0.19 12.65 -9.52
CA LEU A 34 -0.58 12.34 -8.32
C LEU A 34 0.34 12.07 -7.12
N PHE A 35 1.37 11.25 -7.30
CA PHE A 35 2.33 10.93 -6.24
C PHE A 35 3.15 12.14 -5.80
N GLN A 36 3.45 13.05 -6.72
CA GLN A 36 4.11 14.30 -6.39
C GLN A 36 3.23 15.16 -5.46
N ASN A 37 1.93 15.25 -5.73
CA ASN A 37 1.00 15.95 -4.84
C ASN A 37 0.89 15.28 -3.46
N PHE A 38 0.90 13.94 -3.39
CA PHE A 38 0.98 13.23 -2.11
C PHE A 38 2.23 13.62 -1.32
N ARG A 39 3.41 13.59 -1.95
CA ARG A 39 4.68 13.99 -1.29
C ARG A 39 4.66 15.43 -0.83
N GLU A 40 4.24 16.36 -1.68
CA GLU A 40 4.20 17.79 -1.36
C GLU A 40 3.31 18.07 -0.16
N VAL A 41 2.14 17.45 -0.09
CA VAL A 41 1.24 17.58 1.07
C VAL A 41 1.84 16.92 2.30
N SER A 42 2.41 15.71 2.20
CA SER A 42 3.07 15.07 3.34
C SER A 42 4.20 15.94 3.90
N HIS A 43 5.05 16.53 3.06
CA HIS A 43 6.13 17.42 3.48
C HIS A 43 5.61 18.73 4.07
N LEU A 44 4.52 19.30 3.55
CA LEU A 44 3.89 20.49 4.11
C LEU A 44 3.45 20.27 5.57
N PHE A 45 3.04 19.05 5.91
CA PHE A 45 2.69 18.64 7.26
C PHE A 45 3.89 18.12 8.07
N GLY A 46 5.12 18.22 7.56
CA GLY A 46 6.32 17.80 8.27
C GLY A 46 6.48 16.28 8.40
N PHE A 47 5.89 15.51 7.49
CA PHE A 47 6.12 14.07 7.42
C PHE A 47 7.38 13.74 6.61
N GLU A 48 8.09 12.70 7.04
CA GLU A 48 9.27 12.15 6.36
C GLU A 48 8.90 10.89 5.57
N GLU A 49 9.47 10.75 4.36
CA GLU A 49 9.17 9.61 3.47
C GLU A 49 9.94 8.36 3.94
N VAL A 50 9.24 7.23 4.01
CA VAL A 50 9.80 5.91 4.31
C VAL A 50 9.30 4.88 3.30
N ASP A 51 10.05 3.80 3.13
CA ASP A 51 9.61 2.64 2.35
C ASP A 51 10.01 1.33 3.04
N PHE A 52 9.37 0.26 2.61
CA PHE A 52 9.54 -1.08 3.15
C PHE A 52 9.62 -2.10 2.01
N PRO A 53 10.12 -3.32 2.25
CA PRO A 53 9.99 -4.40 1.28
C PRO A 53 8.52 -4.65 0.91
N VAL A 54 8.24 -4.94 -0.36
CA VAL A 54 6.93 -5.44 -0.81
C VAL A 54 6.71 -6.88 -0.33
N LEU A 55 7.79 -7.66 -0.24
CA LEU A 55 7.78 -9.04 0.26
C LEU A 55 8.15 -9.06 1.75
N GLU A 56 7.25 -9.56 2.58
CA GLU A 56 7.39 -9.61 4.03
C GLU A 56 7.06 -11.01 4.56
N SER A 57 7.38 -11.30 5.82
CA SER A 57 6.97 -12.56 6.45
C SER A 57 5.44 -12.65 6.52
N GLU A 58 4.86 -13.79 6.13
CA GLU A 58 3.41 -14.04 6.20
C GLU A 58 2.87 -13.79 7.64
N ALA A 59 3.65 -14.15 8.65
CA ALA A 59 3.30 -14.00 10.06
C ALA A 59 3.07 -12.53 10.49
N LEU A 60 3.64 -11.55 9.75
CA LEU A 60 3.46 -10.13 10.04
C LEU A 60 2.00 -9.69 9.83
N PHE A 61 1.28 -10.33 8.92
CA PHE A 61 -0.08 -9.95 8.55
C PHE A 61 -1.15 -10.77 9.26
N ILE A 62 -0.93 -12.08 9.47
CA ILE A 62 -1.94 -12.97 10.09
C ILE A 62 -2.27 -12.54 11.53
N ARG A 63 -1.29 -12.03 12.29
CA ARG A 63 -1.48 -11.69 13.71
C ARG A 63 -2.53 -10.61 13.96
N LYS A 64 -2.80 -9.73 12.99
CA LYS A 64 -3.75 -8.60 13.14
C LYS A 64 -5.16 -8.88 12.62
N ALA A 65 -5.36 -9.99 11.92
CA ALA A 65 -6.36 -10.03 10.85
C ALA A 65 -7.23 -11.29 10.82
N GLY A 66 -7.01 -12.24 11.74
CA GLY A 66 -7.76 -13.50 11.78
C GLY A 66 -7.41 -14.45 10.64
N GLU A 67 -8.00 -15.66 10.65
CA GLU A 67 -7.72 -16.68 9.63
C GLU A 67 -8.27 -16.31 8.23
N GLU A 68 -9.39 -15.59 8.16
CA GLU A 68 -10.06 -15.22 6.90
C GLU A 68 -9.23 -14.31 5.98
N ILE A 69 -8.27 -13.56 6.53
CA ILE A 69 -7.40 -12.72 5.71
C ILE A 69 -6.41 -13.55 4.90
N ARG A 70 -6.07 -14.77 5.31
CA ARG A 70 -5.10 -15.62 4.57
C ARG A 70 -5.55 -15.87 3.14
N ASP A 71 -6.84 -16.05 2.93
CA ASP A 71 -7.43 -16.27 1.60
C ASP A 71 -7.31 -15.05 0.68
N GLN A 72 -7.06 -13.88 1.27
CA GLN A 72 -6.90 -12.60 0.58
C GLN A 72 -5.44 -12.18 0.44
N LEU A 73 -4.47 -12.98 0.91
CA LEU A 73 -3.05 -12.68 0.80
C LEU A 73 -2.41 -13.42 -0.39
N TYR A 74 -1.47 -12.75 -1.05
CA TYR A 74 -0.54 -13.41 -1.96
C TYR A 74 0.59 -14.07 -1.16
N CYS A 75 0.32 -15.26 -0.62
CA CYS A 75 1.28 -16.04 0.16
C CYS A 75 1.94 -17.15 -0.67
N PHE A 76 3.23 -17.39 -0.41
CA PHE A 76 3.96 -18.52 -1.00
C PHE A 76 5.15 -18.90 -0.13
N GLU A 77 5.76 -20.03 -0.47
CA GLU A 77 7.02 -20.47 0.13
C GLU A 77 8.17 -20.03 -0.77
N ASP A 78 9.16 -19.35 -0.20
CA ASP A 78 10.36 -18.97 -0.96
C ASP A 78 11.33 -20.17 -1.11
N ARG A 79 12.43 -19.98 -1.85
CA ARG A 79 13.43 -21.04 -2.08
C ARG A 79 14.16 -21.50 -0.80
N GLY A 80 14.02 -20.77 0.30
CA GLY A 80 14.57 -21.11 1.61
C GLY A 80 13.55 -21.75 2.54
N ASN A 81 12.42 -22.22 2.01
CA ASN A 81 11.30 -22.82 2.75
C ASN A 81 10.67 -21.88 3.79
N ARG A 82 10.69 -20.56 3.54
CA ARG A 82 10.06 -19.56 4.42
C ARG A 82 8.72 -19.11 3.87
N ARG A 83 7.74 -19.00 4.76
CA ARG A 83 6.43 -18.45 4.46
C ARG A 83 6.49 -16.93 4.34
N VAL A 84 6.22 -16.43 3.14
CA VAL A 84 6.26 -15.01 2.80
C VAL A 84 4.96 -14.58 2.13
N ALA A 85 4.68 -13.28 2.17
CA ALA A 85 3.53 -12.68 1.52
C ALA A 85 3.92 -11.35 0.84
N LEU A 86 3.29 -11.06 -0.30
CA LEU A 86 3.25 -9.68 -0.80
C LEU A 86 2.36 -8.85 0.13
N ARG A 87 2.85 -7.68 0.56
CA ARG A 87 2.17 -6.86 1.56
C ARG A 87 0.76 -6.43 1.09
N PRO A 88 -0.31 -6.65 1.87
CA PRO A 88 -1.65 -6.15 1.58
C PRO A 88 -1.85 -4.67 1.94
N GLU A 89 -1.04 -4.16 2.87
CA GLU A 89 -1.06 -2.80 3.41
C GLU A 89 0.32 -2.43 3.95
N LEU A 90 0.55 -1.15 4.24
CA LEU A 90 1.84 -0.62 4.68
C LEU A 90 2.01 -0.61 6.22
N THR A 91 0.93 -0.53 6.98
CA THR A 91 0.95 -0.31 8.44
C THR A 91 1.67 -1.42 9.24
N PRO A 92 1.57 -2.72 8.91
CA PRO A 92 2.34 -3.76 9.58
C PRO A 92 3.86 -3.62 9.37
N SER A 93 4.30 -3.24 8.16
CA SER A 93 5.71 -2.98 7.86
C SER A 93 6.23 -1.73 8.58
N LEU A 94 5.42 -0.68 8.67
CA LEU A 94 5.71 0.50 9.49
C LEU A 94 5.94 0.10 10.95
N ALA A 95 5.00 -0.64 11.55
CA ALA A 95 5.12 -1.07 12.94
C ALA A 95 6.38 -1.92 13.16
N ARG A 96 6.71 -2.82 12.23
CA ARG A 96 7.94 -3.62 12.26
C ARG A 96 9.18 -2.73 12.27
N LEU A 97 9.25 -1.72 11.39
CA LEU A 97 10.40 -0.81 11.32
C LEU A 97 10.54 0.04 12.60
N VAL A 98 9.44 0.57 13.12
CA VAL A 98 9.43 1.35 14.37
C VAL A 98 9.93 0.49 15.55
N LEU A 99 9.43 -0.75 15.67
CA LEU A 99 9.89 -1.68 16.69
C LEU A 99 11.38 -2.03 16.54
N GLN A 100 11.88 -2.20 15.31
CA GLN A 100 13.30 -2.44 15.04
C GLN A 100 14.18 -1.25 15.42
N LYS A 101 13.73 -0.01 15.20
CA LYS A 101 14.45 1.18 15.67
C LYS A 101 14.42 1.31 17.20
N GLY A 102 13.36 0.86 17.85
CA GLY A 102 13.24 0.90 19.31
C GLY A 102 13.47 2.31 19.86
N LYS A 103 14.34 2.43 20.87
CA LYS A 103 14.66 3.71 21.53
C LYS A 103 15.33 4.76 20.63
N SER A 104 15.83 4.39 19.45
CA SER A 104 16.41 5.34 18.50
C SER A 104 15.37 6.14 17.72
N ALA A 105 14.09 5.76 17.79
CA ALA A 105 13.02 6.51 17.17
C ALA A 105 12.59 7.67 18.09
N SER A 106 12.89 8.90 17.67
CA SER A 106 12.43 10.10 18.36
C SER A 106 10.93 10.30 18.12
N LEU A 107 10.16 10.42 19.20
CA LEU A 107 8.73 10.75 19.15
C LEU A 107 8.52 12.28 19.23
N PRO A 108 7.49 12.83 18.59
CA PRO A 108 6.52 12.13 17.74
C PRO A 108 7.11 11.75 16.38
N LEU A 109 6.74 10.57 15.87
CA LEU A 109 7.08 10.15 14.50
C LEU A 109 5.95 10.56 13.56
N LYS A 110 6.32 11.15 12.43
CA LYS A 110 5.40 11.53 11.36
C LYS A 110 5.97 11.01 10.07
N TRP A 111 5.54 9.82 9.66
CA TRP A 111 6.09 9.15 8.49
C TRP A 111 5.01 8.88 7.46
N PHE A 112 5.39 8.98 6.19
CA PHE A 112 4.51 8.65 5.09
C PHE A 112 5.18 7.71 4.11
N ALA A 113 4.38 6.94 3.38
CA ALA A 113 4.85 6.03 2.34
C ALA A 113 3.89 6.04 1.15
N ILE A 114 4.43 5.87 -0.05
CA ILE A 114 3.66 5.66 -1.28
C ILE A 114 4.07 4.32 -1.86
N GLY A 115 3.36 3.25 -1.48
CA GLY A 115 3.77 1.88 -1.73
C GLY A 115 2.75 1.09 -2.54
N GLN A 116 3.24 0.17 -3.39
CA GLN A 116 2.39 -0.84 -4.01
C GLN A 116 2.01 -1.91 -2.98
N CYS A 117 0.73 -2.29 -2.97
CA CYS A 117 0.13 -3.29 -2.10
C CYS A 117 -0.64 -4.32 -2.94
N TRP A 118 -0.77 -5.53 -2.42
CA TRP A 118 -1.30 -6.69 -3.12
C TRP A 118 -2.39 -7.40 -2.33
N ARG A 119 -3.49 -7.75 -2.99
CA ARG A 119 -4.59 -8.50 -2.38
C ARG A 119 -5.13 -9.55 -3.33
N TYR A 120 -5.32 -10.75 -2.83
CA TYR A 120 -5.86 -11.88 -3.56
C TYR A 120 -7.39 -11.89 -3.44
N GLU A 121 -8.06 -11.02 -4.18
CA GLU A 121 -9.51 -10.88 -4.11
C GLU A 121 -10.18 -11.05 -5.47
N ARG A 122 -11.49 -11.36 -5.45
CA ARG A 122 -12.33 -11.25 -6.63
C ARG A 122 -12.37 -9.77 -7.05
N MET A 123 -11.92 -9.52 -8.28
CA MET A 123 -11.95 -8.18 -8.84
C MET A 123 -13.38 -7.66 -8.93
N THR A 124 -13.58 -6.43 -8.47
CA THR A 124 -14.83 -5.68 -8.58
C THR A 124 -14.48 -4.25 -9.02
N ARG A 125 -15.48 -3.39 -9.28
CA ARG A 125 -15.21 -2.01 -9.70
C ARG A 125 -14.34 -1.29 -8.66
N GLY A 126 -13.18 -0.79 -9.09
CA GLY A 126 -12.21 -0.13 -8.20
C GLY A 126 -11.34 -1.07 -7.35
N ARG A 127 -11.60 -2.39 -7.35
CA ARG A 127 -10.78 -3.38 -6.65
C ARG A 127 -10.01 -4.27 -7.62
N ARG A 128 -8.70 -4.09 -7.61
CA ARG A 128 -7.71 -4.89 -8.35
C ARG A 128 -6.82 -5.68 -7.39
N ARG A 129 -6.00 -6.56 -7.94
CA ARG A 129 -5.06 -7.40 -7.17
C ARG A 129 -3.82 -6.66 -6.72
N GLU A 130 -3.51 -5.54 -7.37
CA GLU A 130 -2.53 -4.57 -6.88
C GLU A 130 -3.09 -3.14 -6.94
N HIS A 131 -2.65 -2.31 -5.99
CA HIS A 131 -2.91 -0.87 -5.97
C HIS A 131 -1.78 -0.14 -5.24
N TYR A 132 -1.70 1.18 -5.42
CA TYR A 132 -0.79 2.01 -4.64
C TYR A 132 -1.56 2.67 -3.50
N GLN A 133 -0.95 2.73 -2.33
CA GLN A 133 -1.48 3.43 -1.16
C GLN A 133 -0.55 4.57 -0.79
N TRP A 134 -1.14 5.73 -0.53
CA TRP A 134 -0.51 6.79 0.23
C TRP A 134 -0.92 6.62 1.68
N ASN A 135 0.05 6.31 2.53
CA ASN A 135 -0.12 6.17 3.97
C ASN A 135 0.58 7.32 4.67
N MET A 136 -0.09 7.90 5.67
CA MET A 136 0.48 8.87 6.60
C MET A 136 0.15 8.40 8.01
N ASP A 137 1.15 8.22 8.85
CA ASP A 137 1.01 7.70 10.20
C ASP A 137 1.73 8.60 11.20
N ILE A 138 1.04 8.94 12.30
CA ILE A 138 1.60 9.70 13.43
C ILE A 138 1.67 8.75 14.62
N ILE A 139 2.84 8.66 15.27
CA ILE A 139 3.06 7.81 16.45
C ILE A 139 3.61 8.67 17.59
N GLY A 140 3.10 8.45 18.80
CA GLY A 140 3.58 9.12 20.01
C GLY A 140 2.91 10.46 20.31
N VAL A 141 1.80 10.78 19.64
CA VAL A 141 0.95 11.92 19.95
C VAL A 141 -0.32 11.43 20.65
N PRO A 142 -0.63 11.90 21.88
CA PRO A 142 -1.84 11.52 22.58
C PRO A 142 -3.08 12.27 22.06
N GLU A 143 -4.26 11.80 22.49
CA GLU A 143 -5.56 12.41 22.19
C GLU A 143 -5.84 12.53 20.68
N VAL A 144 -6.75 13.43 20.27
CA VAL A 144 -7.27 13.51 18.89
C VAL A 144 -6.44 14.38 17.94
N MET A 145 -5.31 14.90 18.42
CA MET A 145 -4.49 15.84 17.64
C MET A 145 -3.89 15.17 16.40
N ALA A 146 -3.49 13.91 16.52
CA ALA A 146 -2.97 13.13 15.40
C ALA A 146 -4.05 12.94 14.31
N GLU A 147 -5.25 12.54 14.71
CA GLU A 147 -6.38 12.33 13.80
C GLU A 147 -6.80 13.63 13.11
N ALA A 148 -6.88 14.74 13.85
CA ALA A 148 -7.20 16.04 13.30
C ALA A 148 -6.17 16.49 12.25
N GLU A 149 -4.88 16.25 12.51
CA GLU A 149 -3.81 16.58 11.57
C GLU A 149 -3.86 15.72 10.30
N LEU A 150 -4.09 14.40 10.44
CA LEU A 150 -4.26 13.50 9.30
C LEU A 150 -5.45 13.88 8.42
N ILE A 151 -6.59 14.24 9.03
CA ILE A 151 -7.77 14.74 8.29
C ILE A 151 -7.42 16.06 7.58
N SER A 152 -6.73 16.98 8.26
CA SER A 152 -6.30 18.25 7.68
C SER A 152 -5.36 18.07 6.47
N ALA A 153 -4.47 17.08 6.51
CA ALA A 153 -3.60 16.72 5.40
C ALA A 153 -4.41 16.25 4.18
N ILE A 154 -5.39 15.36 4.37
CA ILE A 154 -6.26 14.90 3.27
C ILE A 154 -7.11 16.05 2.71
N VAL A 155 -7.68 16.91 3.57
CA VAL A 155 -8.44 18.10 3.13
C VAL A 155 -7.56 19.04 2.31
N THR A 156 -6.32 19.26 2.75
CA THR A 156 -5.35 20.10 2.03
C THR A 156 -5.01 19.51 0.67
N PHE A 157 -4.83 18.20 0.59
CA PHE A 157 -4.63 17.49 -0.67
C PHE A 157 -5.82 17.68 -1.62
N PHE A 158 -7.06 17.47 -1.16
CA PHE A 158 -8.25 17.66 -2.00
C PHE A 158 -8.38 19.10 -2.50
N LYS A 159 -8.22 20.09 -1.61
CA LYS A 159 -8.24 21.51 -2.00
C LYS A 159 -7.19 21.85 -3.06
N ARG A 160 -5.97 21.31 -2.92
CA ARG A 160 -4.88 21.50 -3.91
C ARG A 160 -5.26 20.96 -5.29
N LEU A 161 -6.04 19.89 -5.34
CA LEU A 161 -6.53 19.30 -6.59
C LEU A 161 -7.84 19.92 -7.11
N GLY A 162 -8.38 20.93 -6.42
CA GLY A 162 -9.68 21.53 -6.76
C GLY A 162 -10.87 20.63 -6.44
N ILE A 163 -10.68 19.59 -5.61
CA ILE A 163 -11.75 18.72 -5.11
C ILE A 163 -12.38 19.40 -3.89
N THR A 164 -13.69 19.59 -3.93
CA THR A 164 -14.45 20.39 -2.97
C THR A 164 -15.35 19.52 -2.09
N GLU A 165 -15.98 20.13 -1.09
CA GLU A 165 -17.01 19.49 -0.26
C GLU A 165 -18.24 19.03 -1.05
N ALA A 166 -18.45 19.52 -2.27
CA ALA A 166 -19.48 19.02 -3.17
C ALA A 166 -19.12 17.64 -3.77
N ASP A 167 -17.82 17.31 -3.82
CA ASP A 167 -17.29 16.10 -4.44
C ASP A 167 -17.02 14.98 -3.43
N VAL A 168 -16.57 15.36 -2.21
CA VAL A 168 -16.13 14.41 -1.17
C VAL A 168 -16.58 14.84 0.22
N GLY A 169 -16.70 13.86 1.13
CA GLY A 169 -17.03 14.10 2.54
C GLY A 169 -16.30 13.13 3.47
N PHE A 170 -16.11 13.54 4.72
CA PHE A 170 -15.46 12.74 5.76
C PHE A 170 -16.49 12.20 6.74
N LYS A 171 -16.46 10.89 6.98
CA LYS A 171 -17.26 10.24 8.03
C LYS A 171 -16.32 9.87 9.17
N VAL A 172 -16.61 10.35 10.37
CA VAL A 172 -15.80 10.10 11.57
C VAL A 172 -16.61 9.26 12.56
N SER A 173 -15.97 8.27 13.16
CA SER A 173 -16.54 7.38 14.17
C SER A 173 -15.46 6.95 15.16
N SER A 174 -15.87 6.48 16.34
CA SER A 174 -14.98 5.99 17.40
C SER A 174 -15.47 4.63 17.86
N ARG A 175 -14.56 3.64 17.98
CA ARG A 175 -14.91 2.30 18.49
C ARG A 175 -15.36 2.27 19.95
N LYS A 176 -15.19 3.38 20.69
CA LYS A 176 -15.62 3.52 22.09
C LYS A 176 -17.11 3.89 22.22
N VAL A 177 -17.74 4.32 21.12
CA VAL A 177 -19.15 4.68 21.02
C VAL A 177 -19.86 3.59 20.23
#